data_AF-A0A8H6GNG8-F1
#
_entry.id   AF-A0A8H6GNG8-F1
#
_cell.length_a   1.000
_cell.length_b   1.000
_cell.length_c   1.000
_cell.angle_alpha   90.00
_cell.angle_beta   90.00
_cell.angle_gamma   90.00
#
_symmetry.space_group_name_H-M   'P 1'
#
loop_
_entity.id
_entity.type
_entity.pdbx_description
1 polymer ?
#
loop_
_entity_poly.entity_id
_entity_poly.type
_entity_poly.pdbx_seq_one_letter_code
_entity_poly.pdbx_strand_id
1 'polypeptide(L)'
;MSTRKGPFRLVTVNTAPERAKRLIGRLITELQDDYEIIHVDNCSSIDEVVPKVTEHKPNVLFSASMWSAEEVEQIHSLAKSIVPDIKLHAIPTGLQVERGPDAIVEYLVEKVPPLLDS
;
A
#
# COMPACT_ATOMS: atom_id res chain seq x y z
N MET A 1 9.28 26.72 3.93
CA MET A 1 9.70 25.59 3.08
C MET A 1 9.22 24.33 3.77
N SER A 2 8.14 23.73 3.28
CA SER A 2 7.71 22.41 3.77
C SER A 2 8.71 21.39 3.23
N THR A 3 9.46 20.74 4.12
CA THR A 3 10.28 19.59 3.75
C THR A 3 9.34 18.43 3.49
N ARG A 4 9.34 17.87 2.28
CA ARG A 4 8.59 16.64 1.98
C ARG A 4 9.00 15.53 2.93
N LYS A 5 8.04 14.78 3.45
CA LYS A 5 8.28 13.65 4.35
C LYS A 5 8.61 12.40 3.53
N GLY A 6 9.66 11.66 3.90
CA GLY A 6 10.06 10.43 3.22
C GLY A 6 11.58 10.29 3.10
N PRO A 7 12.07 9.36 2.26
CA PRO A 7 11.28 8.50 1.35
C PRO A 7 10.55 7.36 2.09
N PHE A 8 9.27 7.15 1.74
CA PHE A 8 8.48 5.99 2.16
C PHE A 8 8.47 4.93 1.08
N ARG A 9 9.09 3.78 1.37
CA ARG A 9 9.10 2.61 0.48
C ARG A 9 7.79 1.84 0.64
N LEU A 10 7.03 1.72 -0.45
CA LEU A 10 5.73 1.08 -0.50
C LEU A 10 5.81 -0.22 -1.31
N VAL A 11 5.34 -1.32 -0.71
CA VAL A 11 5.06 -2.58 -1.42
C VAL A 11 3.54 -2.80 -1.48
N THR A 12 3.03 -3.30 -2.60
CA THR A 12 1.63 -3.69 -2.73
C THR A 12 1.47 -5.21 -2.79
N VAL A 13 0.35 -5.74 -2.32
CA VAL A 13 -0.01 -7.15 -2.50
C VAL A 13 -1.28 -7.20 -3.34
N ASN A 14 -1.11 -7.46 -4.64
CA ASN A 14 -2.17 -7.40 -5.64
C ASN A 14 -1.88 -8.39 -6.80
N THR A 15 -2.76 -9.37 -6.98
CA THR A 15 -2.80 -10.30 -8.14
C THR A 15 -2.96 -9.60 -9.50
N ALA A 16 -3.40 -8.34 -9.53
CA ALA A 16 -3.48 -7.50 -10.72
C ALA A 16 -2.44 -6.36 -10.65
N PRO A 17 -1.14 -6.62 -10.96
CA PRO A 17 -0.05 -5.67 -10.80
C PRO A 17 -0.26 -4.37 -11.58
N GLU A 18 -0.82 -4.44 -12.80
CA GLU A 18 -1.13 -3.26 -13.61
C GLU A 18 -2.16 -2.33 -12.93
N ARG A 19 -3.15 -2.91 -12.23
CA ARG A 19 -4.14 -2.14 -11.48
C ARG A 19 -3.49 -1.48 -10.26
N ALA A 20 -2.63 -2.20 -9.55
CA ALA A 20 -1.86 -1.65 -8.42
C ALA A 20 -1.00 -0.47 -8.87
N LYS A 21 -0.20 -0.64 -9.93
CA LYS A 21 0.70 0.40 -10.45
C LYS A 21 -0.07 1.67 -10.84
N ARG A 22 -1.20 1.54 -11.53
CA ARG A 22 -2.04 2.70 -11.88
C ARG A 22 -2.61 3.41 -10.65
N LEU A 23 -3.16 2.66 -9.70
CA LEU A 23 -3.75 3.22 -8.49
C LEU A 23 -2.71 3.94 -7.63
N ILE A 24 -1.58 3.26 -7.37
CA ILE A 24 -0.49 3.82 -6.56
C ILE A 24 0.18 4.98 -7.28
N GLY A 25 0.36 4.92 -8.60
CA GLY A 25 0.92 6.04 -9.36
C GLY A 25 0.09 7.32 -9.21
N ARG A 26 -1.25 7.19 -9.21
CA ARG A 26 -2.16 8.32 -8.93
C ARG A 26 -2.01 8.82 -7.50
N LEU A 27 -2.03 7.93 -6.51
CA LEU A 27 -1.82 8.29 -5.10
C LEU A 27 -0.51 9.04 -4.87
N ILE A 28 0.60 8.54 -5.43
CA ILE A 28 1.92 9.19 -5.34
C ILE A 28 1.86 10.59 -5.95
N THR A 29 1.18 10.74 -7.10
CA THR A 29 1.04 12.04 -7.77
C THR A 29 0.24 13.03 -6.93
N GLU A 30 -0.87 12.60 -6.33
CA GLU A 30 -1.70 13.47 -5.48
C GLU A 30 -0.98 13.91 -4.19
N LEU A 31 -0.12 13.05 -3.63
CA LEU A 31 0.59 13.31 -2.38
C LEU A 31 2.01 13.86 -2.56
N GLN A 32 2.46 14.10 -3.80
CA GLN A 32 3.86 14.41 -4.11
C GLN A 32 4.38 15.71 -3.49
N ASP A 33 3.49 16.65 -3.17
CA ASP A 33 3.86 17.95 -2.59
C ASP A 33 4.26 17.83 -1.12
N ASP A 34 3.68 16.86 -0.41
CA ASP A 34 3.88 16.65 1.03
C ASP A 34 4.73 15.40 1.33
N TYR A 35 4.69 14.38 0.48
CA TYR A 35 5.30 13.07 0.71
C TYR A 35 6.15 12.59 -0.47
N GLU A 36 7.29 11.97 -0.17
CA GLU A 36 8.07 11.18 -1.11
C GLU A 36 7.73 9.70 -0.92
N ILE A 37 6.87 9.15 -1.79
CA ILE A 37 6.45 7.75 -1.76
C ILE A 37 7.04 7.03 -2.97
N ILE A 38 7.73 5.91 -2.73
CA ILE A 38 8.37 5.10 -3.76
C ILE A 38 7.70 3.73 -3.78
N HIS A 39 6.97 3.43 -4.86
CA HIS A 39 6.46 2.08 -5.09
C HIS A 39 7.60 1.18 -5.56
N VAL A 40 8.09 0.31 -4.67
CA VAL A 40 9.29 -0.51 -4.92
C VAL A 40 8.97 -1.85 -5.56
N ASP A 41 7.83 -2.46 -5.21
CA ASP A 41 7.43 -3.76 -5.76
C ASP A 41 5.94 -4.08 -5.52
N ASN A 42 5.44 -5.08 -6.24
CA ASN A 42 4.11 -5.67 -6.06
C ASN A 42 4.19 -7.20 -5.89
N CYS A 43 3.73 -7.73 -4.77
CA CYS A 43 3.48 -9.15 -4.56
C CYS A 43 2.22 -9.59 -5.32
N SER A 44 2.35 -10.51 -6.27
CA SER A 44 1.19 -11.06 -7.01
C SER A 44 0.49 -12.20 -6.27
N SER A 45 1.14 -12.76 -5.25
CA SER A 45 0.61 -13.78 -4.34
C SER A 45 1.08 -13.52 -2.91
N ILE A 46 0.47 -14.21 -1.93
CA ILE A 46 0.86 -14.13 -0.51
C ILE A 46 2.28 -14.69 -0.31
N ASP A 47 2.67 -15.71 -1.06
CA ASP A 47 3.99 -16.35 -0.95
C ASP A 47 5.14 -15.39 -1.32
N GLU A 48 4.87 -14.37 -2.14
CA GLU A 48 5.85 -13.34 -2.50
C GLU A 48 6.08 -12.31 -1.39
N VAL A 49 5.21 -12.25 -0.36
CA VAL A 49 5.30 -11.23 0.71
C VAL A 49 6.61 -11.36 1.49
N VAL A 50 6.96 -12.55 1.95
CA VAL A 50 8.18 -12.76 2.74
C VAL A 50 9.45 -12.39 1.95
N PRO A 51 9.71 -12.93 0.74
CA PRO A 51 10.92 -12.59 0.00
C PRO A 51 10.99 -11.10 -0.35
N LYS A 52 9.89 -10.48 -0.81
CA LYS A 52 9.89 -9.06 -1.20
C LYS A 52 10.02 -8.11 -0.02
N VAL A 53 9.36 -8.38 1.11
CA VAL A 53 9.52 -7.56 2.32
C VAL A 53 10.93 -7.71 2.88
N THR A 54 11.54 -8.90 2.77
CA THR A 54 12.93 -9.14 3.19
C THR A 54 13.92 -8.37 2.32
N GLU A 55 13.73 -8.40 1.00
CA GLU A 55 14.58 -7.71 0.02
C GLU A 55 14.44 -6.19 0.14
N HIS A 56 13.21 -5.69 0.12
CA HIS A 56 12.95 -4.26 -0.01
C HIS A 56 12.86 -3.50 1.30
N LYS A 57 12.62 -4.20 2.42
CA LYS A 57 12.34 -3.63 3.76
C LYS A 57 11.45 -2.38 3.68
N PRO A 58 10.22 -2.51 3.15
CA PRO A 58 9.33 -1.37 2.95
C PRO A 58 8.91 -0.74 4.28
N ASN A 59 8.61 0.56 4.23
CA ASN A 59 7.99 1.28 5.34
C ASN A 59 6.48 1.00 5.41
N VAL A 60 5.87 0.71 4.25
CA VAL A 60 4.42 0.58 4.10
C VAL A 60 4.10 -0.61 3.20
N LEU A 61 3.07 -1.37 3.56
CA LEU A 61 2.51 -2.43 2.73
C LEU A 61 0.99 -2.27 2.57
N PHE A 62 0.52 -2.28 1.32
CA PHE A 62 -0.91 -2.21 1.00
C PHE A 62 -1.44 -3.55 0.49
N SER A 63 -2.46 -4.08 1.16
CA SER A 63 -3.20 -5.26 0.73
C SER A 63 -4.40 -4.83 -0.13
N ALA A 64 -4.49 -5.37 -1.33
CA ALA A 64 -5.57 -5.03 -2.26
C ALA A 64 -6.94 -5.56 -1.81
N SER A 65 -8.01 -4.91 -2.28
CA SER A 65 -9.40 -5.15 -1.86
C SER A 65 -10.02 -6.48 -2.31
N MET A 66 -9.26 -7.39 -2.90
CA MET A 66 -9.75 -8.71 -3.33
C MET A 66 -9.32 -9.83 -2.40
N TRP A 67 -8.38 -9.55 -1.49
CA TRP A 67 -7.99 -10.48 -0.44
C TRP A 67 -9.08 -10.52 0.62
N SER A 68 -9.40 -11.72 1.10
CA SER A 68 -10.27 -11.93 2.24
C SER A 68 -9.64 -11.38 3.53
N ALA A 69 -10.45 -11.24 4.59
CA ALA A 69 -9.95 -10.77 5.88
C ALA A 69 -8.85 -11.69 6.45
N GLU A 70 -9.00 -13.01 6.30
CA GLU A 70 -8.02 -14.01 6.75
C GLU A 70 -6.71 -13.89 5.95
N GLU A 71 -6.79 -13.72 4.62
CA GLU A 71 -5.62 -13.52 3.78
C GLU A 71 -4.92 -12.19 4.09
N VAL A 72 -5.67 -11.11 4.34
CA VAL A 72 -5.10 -9.83 4.77
C VAL A 72 -4.36 -9.97 6.10
N GLU A 73 -4.95 -10.67 7.08
CA GLU A 73 -4.30 -10.94 8.35
C GLU A 73 -3.01 -11.74 8.17
N GLN A 74 -3.04 -12.76 7.32
CA GLN A 74 -1.86 -13.54 6.97
C GLN A 74 -0.77 -12.67 6.33
N ILE A 75 -1.11 -11.88 5.31
CA ILE A 75 -0.18 -10.95 4.65
C ILE A 75 0.46 -10.01 5.66
N HIS A 76 -0.36 -9.43 6.55
CA HIS A 76 0.06 -8.48 7.57
C HIS A 76 0.98 -9.11 8.61
N SER A 77 0.67 -10.33 9.05
CA SER A 77 1.48 -11.11 9.98
C SER A 77 2.84 -11.47 9.36
N LEU A 78 2.85 -11.93 8.10
CA LEU A 78 4.08 -12.23 7.37
C LEU A 78 4.97 -10.99 7.25
N ALA A 79 4.41 -9.85 6.85
CA ALA A 79 5.16 -8.61 6.73
C ALA A 79 5.76 -8.15 8.07
N LYS A 80 4.96 -8.19 9.15
CA LYS A 80 5.41 -7.83 10.51
C LYS A 80 6.47 -8.75 11.08
N SER A 81 6.46 -10.03 10.71
CA SER A 81 7.50 -10.96 11.15
C SER A 81 8.89 -10.60 10.61
N ILE A 82 8.95 -9.86 9.50
CA ILE A 82 10.19 -9.39 8.88
C ILE A 82 10.52 -7.94 9.26
N VAL A 83 9.51 -7.06 9.23
CA VAL A 83 9.63 -5.65 9.60
C VAL A 83 8.55 -5.32 10.64
N PRO A 84 8.87 -5.39 11.94
CA PRO A 84 7.87 -5.22 13.00
C PRO A 84 7.12 -3.87 12.97
N ASP A 85 7.84 -2.80 12.58
CA ASP A 85 7.32 -1.43 12.55
C ASP A 85 6.71 -1.05 11.18
N ILE A 86 6.45 -2.03 10.31
CA ILE A 86 5.84 -1.77 9.01
C ILE A 86 4.41 -1.25 9.16
N LYS A 87 4.10 -0.20 8.39
CA LYS A 87 2.75 0.37 8.31
C LYS A 87 1.91 -0.46 7.36
N LEU A 88 0.74 -0.91 7.80
CA LEU A 88 -0.10 -1.84 7.06
C LEU A 88 -1.45 -1.21 6.77
N HIS A 89 -1.93 -1.37 5.53
CA HIS A 89 -3.25 -0.90 5.15
C HIS A 89 -3.92 -1.90 4.20
N ALA A 90 -5.15 -2.28 4.51
CA ALA A 90 -5.97 -3.08 3.62
C ALA A 90 -7.01 -2.18 2.95
N ILE A 91 -7.03 -2.18 1.62
CA ILE A 91 -8.00 -1.41 0.85
C ILE A 91 -9.38 -2.07 1.04
N PRO A 92 -10.42 -1.35 1.47
CA PRO A 92 -11.74 -1.92 1.68
C PRO A 92 -12.32 -2.58 0.41
N THR A 93 -12.93 -3.76 0.58
CA THR A 93 -13.72 -4.43 -0.46
C THR A 93 -14.90 -3.55 -0.88
N GLY A 94 -15.37 -3.68 -2.12
CA GLY A 94 -16.58 -2.99 -2.60
C GLY A 94 -16.42 -1.49 -2.92
N LEU A 95 -15.34 -0.83 -2.48
CA LEU A 95 -15.16 0.62 -2.66
C LEU A 95 -15.21 1.07 -4.13
N GLN A 96 -14.65 0.28 -5.06
CA GLN A 96 -14.74 0.56 -6.50
C GLN A 96 -16.15 0.42 -7.06
N VAL A 97 -16.97 -0.47 -6.49
CA VAL A 97 -18.34 -0.73 -6.96
C VAL A 97 -19.27 0.34 -6.45
N GLU A 98 -19.12 0.74 -5.19
CA GLU A 98 -19.99 1.75 -4.56
C GLU A 98 -19.73 3.17 -5.05
N ARG A 99 -18.47 3.51 -5.37
CA ARG A 99 -18.07 4.90 -5.62
C ARG A 99 -17.24 5.10 -6.90
N GLY A 100 -17.01 4.04 -7.67
CA GLY A 100 -16.24 4.10 -8.91
C GLY A 100 -14.72 4.03 -8.71
N PRO A 101 -13.95 3.99 -9.81
CA PRO A 101 -12.49 3.82 -9.78
C PRO A 101 -11.73 4.99 -9.16
N ASP A 102 -12.26 6.21 -9.24
CA ASP A 102 -11.61 7.41 -8.67
C ASP A 102 -11.73 7.48 -7.15
N ALA A 103 -12.81 6.95 -6.58
CA ALA A 103 -13.05 6.98 -5.16
C ALA A 103 -12.04 6.20 -4.32
N ILE A 104 -11.36 5.19 -4.91
CA ILE A 104 -10.28 4.50 -4.21
C ILE A 104 -9.09 5.45 -4.00
N VAL A 105 -8.78 6.29 -5.00
CA VAL A 105 -7.68 7.26 -4.88
C VAL A 105 -8.04 8.31 -3.84
N GLU A 106 -9.23 8.90 -3.90
CA GLU A 106 -9.70 9.87 -2.91
C GLU A 106 -9.65 9.31 -1.48
N TYR A 107 -10.12 8.08 -1.30
CA TYR A 107 -10.05 7.37 -0.02
C TYR A 107 -8.60 7.20 0.46
N LEU A 108 -7.69 6.78 -0.42
CA LEU A 108 -6.29 6.63 -0.07
C LEU A 108 -5.63 7.98 0.23
N VAL A 109 -5.94 9.04 -0.50
CA VAL A 109 -5.45 10.40 -0.21
C VAL A 109 -5.90 10.88 1.17
N GLU A 110 -7.10 10.49 1.63
CA GLU A 110 -7.56 10.79 2.98
C GLU A 110 -6.89 9.92 4.06
N LYS A 111 -6.67 8.62 3.79
CA LYS A 111 -6.22 7.65 4.81
C LYS A 111 -4.71 7.46 4.89
N VAL A 112 -3.98 7.72 3.81
CA VAL A 112 -2.53 7.48 3.75
C VAL A 112 -1.73 8.52 4.54
N PRO A 113 -2.00 9.84 4.47
CA PRO A 113 -1.27 10.83 5.27
C PRO A 113 -1.24 10.55 6.78
N PRO A 114 -2.38 10.30 7.47
CA PRO A 114 -2.34 9.98 8.91
C PRO A 114 -1.65 8.65 9.19
N LEU A 115 -1.71 7.68 8.27
CA LEU A 115 -0.93 6.44 8.37
C LEU A 115 0.57 6.72 8.27
N LEU A 116 1.02 7.56 7.33
CA LEU A 116 2.43 7.89 7.14
C LEU A 116 3.00 8.75 8.28
N ASP A 117 2.15 9.51 8.97
CA ASP A 117 2.52 10.38 10.08
C ASP A 117 2.52 9.70 11.46
N SER A 118 1.89 8.52 11.58
CA SER A 118 1.80 7.76 12.84
C SER A 118 3.10 7.12 13.29
#